data_AF-A0A5E4VIV4-F1
#
_entry.id   AF-A0A5E4VIV4-F1
#
_cell.length_a   1.000
_cell.length_b   1.000
_cell.length_c   1.000
_cell.angle_alpha   90.00
_cell.angle_beta   90.00
_cell.angle_gamma   90.00
#
_symmetry.space_group_name_H-M   'P 1'
#
loop_
_entity.id
_entity.type
_entity.pdbx_description
1 polymer ?
#
loop_
_entity_poly.entity_id
_entity_poly.type
_entity_poly.pdbx_seq_one_letter_code
_entity_poly.pdbx_strand_id
1 'polypeptide(L)'
;MVLDGIPRRAHDGCRKLSFRHFQGDSLMPIVQIHLVEGRDDATVKACVKAVARTVHETLGAPLESIRVYATQVPAAHWAVGEHTKDEPAAPAKADAR
;
A
#
# COMPACT_ATOMS: atom_id res chain seq x y z
N MET A 1 -26.33 -43.07 48.08
CA MET A 1 -25.03 -42.41 47.83
C MET A 1 -24.45 -42.93 46.52
N VAL A 2 -24.87 -42.38 45.38
CA VAL A 2 -24.09 -42.37 44.12
C VAL A 2 -24.54 -41.11 43.39
N LEU A 3 -23.62 -40.16 43.18
CA LEU A 3 -23.85 -38.97 42.37
C LEU A 3 -23.47 -39.32 40.94
N ASP A 4 -24.46 -39.37 40.05
CA ASP A 4 -24.27 -39.53 38.62
C ASP A 4 -23.41 -38.39 38.05
N GLY A 5 -22.28 -38.79 37.46
CA GLY A 5 -21.29 -37.90 36.86
C GLY A 5 -21.84 -37.25 35.60
N ILE A 6 -22.08 -35.94 35.70
CA ILE A 6 -22.37 -35.07 34.56
C ILE A 6 -21.13 -35.04 33.62
N PRO A 7 -21.24 -35.39 32.33
CA PRO A 7 -20.15 -35.20 31.39
C PRO A 7 -19.97 -33.70 31.12
N ARG A 8 -18.78 -33.20 31.49
CA ARG A 8 -18.36 -31.84 31.15
C ARG A 8 -18.10 -31.81 29.65
N ARG A 9 -19.08 -31.32 28.87
CA ARG A 9 -18.90 -30.94 27.47
C ARG A 9 -17.69 -30.02 27.38
N ALA A 10 -16.64 -30.49 26.73
CA ALA A 10 -15.57 -29.63 26.24
C ALA A 10 -16.24 -28.62 25.29
N HIS A 11 -16.19 -27.35 25.67
CA HIS A 11 -16.66 -26.24 24.86
C HIS A 11 -15.59 -26.02 23.79
N ASP A 12 -15.64 -26.84 22.74
CA ASP A 12 -14.89 -26.60 21.51
C ASP A 12 -15.49 -25.36 20.83
N GLY A 13 -14.63 -24.37 20.55
CA GLY A 13 -15.00 -23.20 19.76
C GLY A 13 -15.12 -21.88 20.52
N CYS A 14 -14.15 -21.55 21.38
CA CYS A 14 -13.94 -20.15 21.75
C CYS A 14 -12.45 -19.83 21.87
N ARG A 15 -12.04 -18.82 21.08
CA ARG A 15 -10.73 -18.14 21.06
C ARG A 15 -9.66 -18.96 20.31
N LYS A 16 -9.04 -18.41 19.27
CA LYS A 16 -8.61 -17.02 19.12
C LYS A 16 -8.77 -16.62 17.65
N LEU A 17 -9.08 -15.34 17.43
CA LEU A 17 -8.46 -14.57 16.35
C LEU A 17 -6.95 -14.68 16.54
N SER A 18 -6.41 -15.86 16.22
CA SER A 18 -4.99 -16.12 16.22
C SER A 18 -4.47 -15.32 15.06
N PHE A 19 -3.98 -14.12 15.37
CA PHE A 19 -2.68 -13.65 14.88
C PHE A 19 -1.89 -14.89 14.47
N ARG A 20 -1.93 -15.20 13.16
CA ARG A 20 -1.28 -16.38 12.63
C ARG A 20 0.18 -16.25 13.01
N HIS A 21 0.67 -17.28 13.68
CA HIS A 21 2.03 -17.78 13.67
C HIS A 21 2.90 -17.04 12.64
N PHE A 22 3.60 -16.01 13.13
CA PHE A 22 4.53 -15.17 12.39
C PHE A 22 5.83 -15.98 12.22
N GLN A 23 5.79 -17.00 11.38
CA GLN A 23 6.98 -17.72 10.95
C GLN A 23 7.36 -17.27 9.54
N GLY A 24 8.52 -16.63 9.43
CA GLY A 24 9.34 -16.68 8.23
C GLY A 24 9.35 -15.46 7.32
N ASP A 25 8.21 -15.00 6.79
CA ASP A 25 8.20 -14.11 5.61
C ASP A 25 7.23 -12.92 5.73
N SER A 26 7.22 -12.24 6.86
CA SER A 26 6.40 -11.02 7.02
C SER A 26 7.09 -9.80 6.43
N LEU A 27 7.13 -9.76 5.10
CA LEU A 27 7.27 -8.50 4.43
C LEU A 27 5.92 -7.77 4.59
N MET A 28 5.97 -6.59 5.22
CA MET A 28 4.88 -5.61 5.24
C MET A 28 5.31 -4.41 4.38
N PRO A 29 5.36 -4.54 3.04
CA PRO A 29 5.84 -3.46 2.21
C PRO A 29 4.92 -2.25 2.30
N ILE A 30 5.53 -1.08 2.44
CA ILE A 30 4.85 0.20 2.34
C ILE A 30 5.44 0.91 1.12
N VAL A 31 4.56 1.32 0.20
CA VAL A 31 4.93 2.14 -0.95
C VAL A 31 4.18 3.46 -0.88
N GLN A 32 4.93 4.55 -0.91
CA GLN A 32 4.38 5.90 -1.00
C GLN A 32 4.63 6.45 -2.40
N ILE A 33 3.57 6.86 -3.08
CA ILE A 33 3.64 7.46 -4.40
C ILE A 33 3.37 8.95 -4.24
N HIS A 34 4.35 9.78 -4.57
CA HIS A 34 4.14 11.22 -4.68
C HIS A 34 3.97 11.60 -6.14
N LEU A 35 2.89 12.32 -6.46
CA LEU A 35 2.62 12.76 -7.82
C LEU A 35 2.06 14.19 -7.82
N VAL A 36 2.26 14.89 -8.93
CA VAL A 36 1.61 16.18 -9.15
C VAL A 36 0.11 15.99 -9.39
N GLU A 37 -0.70 16.91 -8.89
CA GLU A 37 -2.14 16.99 -9.14
C GLU A 37 -2.48 17.10 -10.64
N GLY A 38 -3.75 16.83 -10.98
CA GLY A 38 -4.25 16.92 -12.37
C GLY A 38 -4.50 15.57 -13.05
N ARG A 39 -4.28 14.45 -12.36
CA ARG A 39 -4.73 13.11 -12.78
C ARG A 39 -6.13 12.83 -12.22
N ASP A 40 -6.92 12.07 -12.96
CA ASP A 40 -8.22 11.60 -12.48
C ASP A 40 -8.07 10.53 -11.39
N ASP A 41 -9.03 10.48 -10.47
CA ASP A 41 -9.07 9.54 -9.35
C ASP A 41 -9.05 8.07 -9.81
N ALA A 42 -9.67 7.75 -10.96
CA ALA A 42 -9.72 6.39 -11.48
C ALA A 42 -8.32 5.91 -11.90
N THR A 43 -7.54 6.77 -12.54
CA THR A 43 -6.14 6.53 -12.91
C THR A 43 -5.26 6.36 -11.67
N VAL A 44 -5.40 7.23 -10.66
CA VAL A 44 -4.62 7.10 -9.41
C VAL A 44 -4.97 5.79 -8.69
N LYS A 45 -6.26 5.45 -8.61
CA LYS A 45 -6.73 4.18 -8.04
C LYS A 45 -6.20 2.96 -8.80
N ALA A 46 -6.19 3.01 -10.13
CA ALA A 46 -5.64 1.94 -10.96
C ALA A 46 -4.13 1.78 -10.72
N CYS A 47 -3.39 2.88 -10.65
CA CYS A 47 -1.95 2.90 -10.37
C CYS A 47 -1.63 2.25 -9.02
N VAL A 48 -2.27 2.69 -7.94
CA VAL A 48 -2.04 2.15 -6.58
C VAL A 48 -2.29 0.63 -6.51
N LYS A 49 -3.36 0.15 -7.17
CA LYS A 49 -3.68 -1.29 -7.26
C LYS A 49 -2.64 -2.06 -8.06
N ALA A 50 -2.21 -1.52 -9.20
CA ALA A 50 -1.21 -2.15 -10.04
C ALA A 50 0.12 -2.30 -9.30
N VAL A 51 0.55 -1.25 -8.59
CA VAL A 51 1.77 -1.27 -7.77
C VAL A 51 1.69 -2.33 -6.67
N ALA A 52 0.57 -2.40 -5.93
CA ALA A 52 0.39 -3.44 -4.91
C ALA A 52 0.51 -4.86 -5.49
N ARG A 53 -0.08 -5.09 -6.67
CA ARG A 53 0.03 -6.36 -7.38
C ARG A 53 1.45 -6.67 -7.81
N THR A 54 2.17 -5.70 -8.37
CA THR A 54 3.59 -5.87 -8.75
C THR A 54 4.45 -6.21 -7.54
N VAL A 55 4.25 -5.54 -6.40
CA VAL A 55 4.98 -5.84 -5.16
C VAL A 55 4.73 -7.27 -4.70
N HIS A 56 3.47 -7.74 -4.77
CA HIS A 56 3.13 -9.13 -4.49
C HIS A 56 3.84 -10.11 -5.42
N GLU A 57 3.77 -9.86 -6.74
CA GLU A 57 4.34 -10.75 -7.76
C GLU A 57 5.87 -10.80 -7.72
N THR A 58 6.53 -9.71 -7.32
CA THR A 58 8.00 -9.60 -7.35
C THR A 58 8.68 -9.96 -6.03
N LEU A 59 8.07 -9.62 -4.89
CA LEU A 59 8.64 -9.85 -3.56
C LEU A 59 7.99 -11.02 -2.82
N GLY A 60 6.91 -11.62 -3.37
CA GLY A 60 6.20 -12.72 -2.73
C GLY A 60 5.40 -12.34 -1.48
N ALA A 61 5.32 -11.05 -1.14
CA ALA A 61 4.59 -10.57 0.03
C ALA A 61 3.07 -10.78 -0.16
N PRO A 62 2.30 -11.24 0.84
CA PRO A 62 0.84 -11.38 0.73
C PRO A 62 0.15 -10.06 0.39
N LEU A 63 -0.82 -10.05 -0.55
CA LEU A 63 -1.53 -8.83 -0.94
C LEU A 63 -2.19 -8.08 0.23
N GLU A 64 -2.67 -8.82 1.23
CA GLU A 64 -3.29 -8.27 2.43
C GLU A 64 -2.31 -7.53 3.38
N SER A 65 -1.00 -7.78 3.26
CA SER A 65 0.04 -7.11 4.06
C SER A 65 0.63 -5.86 3.38
N ILE A 66 0.45 -5.71 2.07
CA ILE A 66 1.02 -4.64 1.26
C ILE A 66 0.16 -3.37 1.39
N ARG A 67 0.81 -2.25 1.70
CA ARG A 67 0.15 -0.93 1.80
C ARG A 67 0.72 0.00 0.74
N VAL A 68 -0.15 0.50 -0.13
CA VAL A 68 0.22 1.48 -1.16
C VAL A 68 -0.74 2.66 -1.04
N TYR A 69 -0.20 3.86 -1.00
CA TYR A 69 -1.00 5.08 -1.00
C TYR A 69 -0.30 6.16 -1.82
N ALA A 70 -1.10 7.09 -2.32
CA ALA A 70 -0.64 8.18 -3.16
C ALA A 70 -0.91 9.52 -2.48
N THR A 71 0.06 10.42 -2.55
CA THR A 71 -0.06 11.82 -2.13
C THR A 71 0.01 12.68 -3.39
N GLN A 72 -1.07 13.40 -3.66
CA GLN A 72 -1.11 14.38 -4.74
C GLN A 72 -0.60 15.72 -4.19
N VAL A 73 0.27 16.36 -4.95
CA VAL A 73 0.94 17.60 -4.59
C VAL A 73 0.62 18.65 -5.65
N PRO A 74 0.16 19.86 -5.27
CA PRO A 74 -0.03 20.95 -6.21
C PRO A 74 1.25 21.24 -7.01
N ALA A 75 1.12 21.62 -8.28
CA ALA A 75 2.28 21.87 -9.15
C ALA A 75 3.25 22.93 -8.59
N ALA A 76 2.72 23.94 -7.90
CA ALA A 76 3.49 24.98 -7.21
C ALA A 76 4.38 24.47 -6.07
N HIS A 77 4.07 23.28 -5.52
CA HIS A 77 4.84 22.67 -4.44
C HIS A 77 5.79 21.58 -4.95
N TRP A 78 5.88 21.39 -6.27
CA TRP A 78 6.74 20.40 -6.89
C TRP A 78 7.81 21.07 -7.75
N ALA A 79 9.05 21.07 -7.28
CA ALA A 79 10.19 21.62 -8.01
C ALA A 79 11.10 20.53 -8.60
N VAL A 80 11.70 20.84 -9.74
CA VAL A 80 12.84 20.10 -10.31
C VAL A 80 13.96 21.10 -10.49
N GLY A 81 14.99 21.04 -9.63
CA GLY A 81 15.97 22.12 -9.51
C GLY A 81 15.33 23.36 -8.87
N GLU A 82 15.51 24.52 -9.51
CA GLU A 82 14.95 25.81 -9.07
C GLU A 82 13.60 26.14 -9.72
N HIS A 83 13.08 25.27 -10.59
CA HIS A 83 11.82 25.49 -11.31
C HIS A 83 10.70 24.65 -10.73
N THR A 84 9.59 25.31 -10.37
CA THR A 84 8.35 24.62 -9.99
C THR A 84 7.56 24.20 -11.22
N LYS A 85 6.67 23.22 -11.05
CA LYS A 85 5.90 22.64 -12.17
C LYS A 85 4.74 23.52 -12.65
N ASP A 86 4.37 24.55 -11.89
CA ASP A 86 3.39 25.56 -12.29
C ASP A 86 4.01 26.71 -13.09
N GLU A 87 5.32 26.92 -12.99
CA GLU A 87 6.01 27.91 -13.80
C GLU A 87 5.92 27.51 -15.28
N PRO A 88 5.66 28.47 -16.18
CA PRO A 88 5.76 28.21 -17.61
C PRO A 88 7.19 27.79 -17.88
N ALA A 89 7.37 26.53 -18.31
CA ALA A 89 8.68 26.00 -18.64
C ALA A 89 9.38 27.00 -19.57
N ALA A 90 10.47 27.61 -19.10
CA ALA A 90 11.31 28.43 -19.97
C ALA A 90 11.61 27.58 -21.22
N PRO A 91 11.47 28.13 -22.44
CA PRO A 91 11.59 27.34 -23.65
C PRO A 91 12.90 26.57 -23.59
N ALA A 92 12.79 25.24 -23.57
CA ALA A 92 13.94 24.35 -23.56
C ALA A 92 14.89 24.83 -24.66
N LYS A 93 16.12 25.20 -24.27
CA LYS A 93 17.11 25.75 -25.20
C LYS A 93 17.15 24.82 -26.42
N ALA A 94 16.72 25.36 -27.57
CA ALA A 94 16.87 24.68 -28.84
C ALA A 94 18.36 24.38 -29.00
N ASP A 95 18.68 23.09 -29.12
CA ASP A 95 20.05 22.61 -29.35
C ASP A 95 20.68 23.42 -30.49
N ALA A 96 21.69 24.21 -30.11
CA ALA A 96 22.52 24.95 -31.04
C ALA A 96 23.32 23.92 -31.86
N ARG A 97 23.03 23.85 -33.15
CA ARG A 97 23.83 23.16 -34.16
C ARG A 97 24.94 24.07 -34.68
#